data_AF-A0A561VLF4-F1
#
_entry.id   AF-A0A561VLF4-F1
#
_cell.length_a   1.000
_cell.length_b   1.000
_cell.length_c   1.000
_cell.angle_alpha   90.00
_cell.angle_beta   90.00
_cell.angle_gamma   90.00
#
_symmetry.space_group_name_H-M   'P 1'
#
loop_
_entity.id
_entity.type
_entity.pdbx_description
1 polymer ?
#
loop_
_entity_poly.entity_id
_entity_poly.type
_entity_poly.pdbx_seq_one_letter_code
_entity_poly.pdbx_strand_id
1 'polypeptide(L)'
;MLATLTEGLTDPAEVFAVSFRMAGRLQRRHPELVRVILNSGTAILLSDSGMVRHARADIAAAQAAGRFDGDDPDIALMAAGGAMLGVMQMLDANPELDAGAVADQFAVRILRMLGISADEAAALCATAPPMVPELP
;
A
#
# COMPACT_ATOMS: atom_id res chain seq x y z
N MET A 1 -3.29 2.14 13.48
CA MET A 1 -2.33 1.03 13.35
C MET A 1 -1.24 1.36 12.34
N LEU A 2 -1.54 1.61 11.05
CA LEU A 2 -0.52 2.05 10.08
C LEU A 2 0.06 3.43 10.41
N ALA A 3 -0.78 4.40 10.80
CA ALA A 3 -0.34 5.74 11.21
C ALA A 3 0.73 5.73 12.32
N THR A 4 0.63 4.81 13.28
CA THR A 4 1.57 4.63 14.40
C THR A 4 2.90 4.03 13.96
N LEU A 5 2.90 3.26 12.86
CA LEU A 5 4.11 2.65 12.27
C LEU A 5 4.90 3.63 11.42
N THR A 6 4.30 4.76 11.06
CA THR A 6 4.89 5.81 10.25
C THR A 6 5.10 7.11 11.05
N GLU A 7 4.95 7.08 12.38
CA GLU A 7 4.93 8.27 13.26
C GLU A 7 6.25 9.08 13.32
N GLY A 8 7.32 8.61 12.69
CA GLY A 8 8.58 9.34 12.52
C GLY A 8 8.96 9.64 11.07
N LEU A 9 8.13 9.22 10.12
CA LEU A 9 8.40 9.38 8.69
C LEU A 9 7.73 10.65 8.20
N THR A 10 8.52 11.54 7.60
CA THR A 10 8.03 12.83 7.10
C THR A 10 7.89 12.85 5.58
N ASP A 11 8.55 11.93 4.86
CA ASP A 11 8.41 11.82 3.41
C ASP A 11 7.14 11.00 3.07
N PRO A 12 6.15 11.59 2.36
CA PRO A 12 4.94 10.88 1.94
C PRO A 12 5.22 9.61 1.11
N ALA A 13 6.30 9.58 0.33
CA ALA A 13 6.66 8.41 -0.45
C ALA A 13 7.13 7.25 0.44
N GLU A 14 7.85 7.56 1.51
CA GLU A 14 8.30 6.56 2.49
C GLU A 14 7.12 6.04 3.32
N VAL A 15 6.23 6.93 3.77
CA VAL A 15 4.98 6.58 4.47
C VAL A 15 4.14 5.63 3.61
N PHE A 16 3.96 5.95 2.32
CA PHE A 16 3.24 5.12 1.37
C PHE A 16 3.93 3.75 1.19
N ALA A 17 5.24 3.75 0.94
CA ALA A 17 6.03 2.54 0.74
C ALA A 17 5.88 1.58 1.92
N VAL A 18 6.09 2.08 3.15
CA VAL A 18 5.93 1.30 4.37
C VAL A 18 4.50 0.79 4.51
N SER A 19 3.51 1.65 4.38
CA SER A 19 2.09 1.27 4.55
C SER A 19 1.65 0.20 3.56
N PHE A 20 2.02 0.34 2.30
CA PHE A 20 1.69 -0.63 1.24
C PHE A 20 2.36 -1.99 1.50
N ARG A 21 3.67 -1.98 1.79
CA ARG A 21 4.47 -3.18 2.08
C ARG A 21 3.95 -3.95 3.29
N MET A 22 3.42 -3.24 4.28
CA MET A 22 2.84 -3.81 5.49
C MET A 22 1.47 -4.42 5.24
N ALA A 23 0.60 -3.72 4.50
CA ALA A 23 -0.70 -4.24 4.11
C ALA A 23 -0.58 -5.55 3.31
N GLY A 24 0.38 -5.63 2.37
CA GLY A 24 0.64 -6.87 1.62
C GLY A 24 1.10 -8.04 2.51
N ARG A 25 1.96 -7.78 3.50
CA ARG A 25 2.41 -8.79 4.48
C ARG A 25 1.30 -9.27 5.41
N LEU A 26 0.29 -8.44 5.68
CA LEU A 26 -0.83 -8.79 6.54
C LEU A 26 -1.66 -9.96 5.99
N GLN A 27 -1.65 -10.16 4.67
CA GLN A 27 -2.37 -11.28 4.03
C GLN A 27 -1.99 -12.63 4.62
N ARG A 28 -0.70 -12.86 4.90
CA ARG A 28 -0.24 -14.14 5.49
C ARG A 28 -0.62 -14.30 6.95
N ARG A 29 -0.79 -13.20 7.68
CA ARG A 29 -1.17 -13.21 9.09
C ARG A 29 -2.68 -13.42 9.27
N HIS A 30 -3.50 -12.92 8.35
CA HIS A 30 -4.97 -12.97 8.46
C HIS A 30 -5.67 -13.33 7.13
N PRO A 31 -5.49 -14.55 6.60
CA PRO A 31 -6.02 -14.93 5.28
C PRO A 31 -7.56 -14.86 5.20
N GLU A 32 -8.28 -15.17 6.29
CA GLU A 32 -9.75 -15.10 6.31
C GLU A 32 -10.27 -13.66 6.18
N LEU A 33 -9.59 -12.67 6.79
CA LEU A 33 -9.94 -11.26 6.62
C LEU A 33 -9.72 -10.80 5.18
N VAL A 34 -8.65 -11.29 4.54
CA VAL A 34 -8.38 -10.95 3.14
C VAL A 34 -9.45 -11.51 2.20
N ARG A 35 -9.98 -12.72 2.45
CA ARG A 35 -11.09 -13.25 1.64
C ARG A 35 -12.35 -12.38 1.71
N VAL A 36 -12.66 -11.79 2.86
CA VAL A 36 -13.77 -10.84 3.00
C VAL A 36 -13.53 -9.59 2.13
N ILE A 37 -12.30 -9.07 2.13
CA ILE A 37 -11.89 -7.94 1.29
C ILE A 37 -12.01 -8.30 -0.20
N LEU A 38 -11.47 -9.45 -0.61
CA LEU A 38 -11.51 -9.92 -2.00
C LEU A 38 -12.94 -10.17 -2.49
N ASN A 39 -13.83 -10.70 -1.65
CA ASN A 39 -15.24 -10.88 -1.98
C ASN A 39 -15.98 -9.56 -2.22
N SER A 40 -15.53 -8.48 -1.56
CA SER A 40 -16.06 -7.13 -1.80
C SER A 40 -15.54 -6.53 -3.12
N GLY A 41 -14.40 -7.03 -3.63
CA GLY A 41 -13.78 -6.57 -4.86
C GLY A 41 -13.39 -5.09 -4.80
N THR A 42 -13.44 -4.42 -5.95
CA THR A 42 -13.07 -3.00 -6.07
C THR A 42 -14.06 -2.05 -5.37
N ALA A 43 -15.27 -2.51 -5.02
CA ALA A 43 -16.25 -1.68 -4.32
C ALA A 43 -15.74 -1.18 -2.96
N ILE A 44 -14.82 -1.92 -2.31
CA ILE A 44 -14.20 -1.49 -1.06
C ILE A 44 -13.41 -0.19 -1.18
N LEU A 45 -12.89 0.11 -2.39
CA LEU A 45 -12.10 1.32 -2.68
C LEU A 45 -12.95 2.59 -2.78
N LEU A 46 -14.27 2.44 -2.84
CA LEU A 46 -15.22 3.57 -2.85
C LEU A 46 -15.63 3.99 -1.43
N SER A 47 -15.07 3.39 -0.38
CA SER A 47 -15.40 3.74 1.00
C SER A 47 -14.88 5.13 1.37
N ASP A 48 -15.76 6.02 1.81
CA ASP A 48 -15.40 7.34 2.35
C ASP A 48 -14.97 7.28 3.84
N SER A 49 -14.59 6.10 4.33
CA SER A 49 -14.28 5.87 5.74
C SER A 49 -13.01 5.02 5.92
N GLY A 50 -12.51 5.00 7.16
CA GLY A 50 -11.38 4.16 7.55
C GLY A 50 -10.12 4.40 6.71
N MET A 51 -9.51 3.30 6.25
CA MET A 51 -8.20 3.31 5.59
C MET A 51 -8.24 3.98 4.22
N VAL A 52 -9.33 3.82 3.47
CA VAL A 52 -9.46 4.39 2.11
C VAL A 52 -9.51 5.91 2.17
N ARG A 53 -10.29 6.48 3.11
CA ARG A 53 -10.31 7.93 3.37
C ARG A 53 -8.93 8.46 3.73
N HIS A 54 -8.20 7.74 4.58
CA HIS A 54 -6.86 8.17 5.02
C HIS A 54 -5.86 8.12 3.86
N ALA A 55 -5.80 7.00 3.13
CA ALA A 55 -4.94 6.85 1.97
C ALA A 55 -5.22 7.91 0.89
N ARG A 56 -6.49 8.26 0.66
CA ARG A 56 -6.86 9.35 -0.25
C ARG A 56 -6.27 10.69 0.20
N ALA A 57 -6.39 11.00 1.49
CA ALA A 57 -5.86 12.24 2.05
C ALA A 57 -4.33 12.30 1.96
N ASP A 58 -3.64 11.18 2.21
CA ASP A 58 -2.18 11.10 2.12
C ASP A 58 -1.69 11.27 0.67
N ILE A 59 -2.37 10.62 -0.30
CA ILE A 59 -2.07 10.78 -1.72
C ILE A 59 -2.29 12.24 -2.16
N ALA A 60 -3.43 12.83 -1.79
CA ALA A 60 -3.74 14.22 -2.13
C ALA A 60 -2.70 15.19 -1.55
N ALA A 61 -2.28 14.98 -0.30
CA ALA A 61 -1.24 15.78 0.33
C ALA A 61 0.13 15.63 -0.37
N ALA A 62 0.50 14.41 -0.76
CA ALA A 62 1.73 14.14 -1.49
C ALA A 62 1.74 14.79 -2.89
N GLN A 63 0.62 14.74 -3.61
CA GLN A 63 0.45 15.42 -4.90
C GLN A 63 0.51 16.93 -4.75
N ALA A 64 -0.18 17.50 -3.76
CA ALA A 64 -0.14 18.94 -3.49
C ALA A 64 1.28 19.43 -3.12
N ALA A 65 2.10 18.58 -2.51
CA ALA A 65 3.51 18.85 -2.21
C ALA A 65 4.45 18.61 -3.41
N GLY A 66 3.94 18.15 -4.56
CA GLY A 66 4.73 17.78 -5.73
C GLY A 66 5.60 16.53 -5.52
N ARG A 67 5.32 15.74 -4.47
CA ARG A 67 6.06 14.51 -4.18
C ARG A 67 5.56 13.34 -5.03
N PHE A 68 4.27 13.31 -5.32
CA PHE A 68 3.66 12.40 -6.28
C PHE A 68 3.18 13.16 -7.51
N ASP A 69 3.24 12.51 -8.67
CA ASP A 69 2.68 13.00 -9.92
C ASP A 69 1.15 12.83 -9.96
N GLY A 70 0.50 13.61 -10.84
CA GLY A 70 -0.93 13.54 -11.13
C GLY A 70 -1.76 14.56 -10.36
N ASP A 71 -2.91 14.91 -10.95
CA ASP A 71 -3.78 15.97 -10.45
C ASP A 71 -5.02 15.45 -9.71
N ASP A 72 -5.35 14.15 -9.90
CA ASP A 72 -6.53 13.52 -9.30
C ASP A 72 -6.11 12.42 -8.30
N PRO A 73 -6.31 12.64 -6.99
CA PRO A 73 -5.96 11.65 -5.96
C PRO A 73 -6.82 10.39 -6.03
N ASP A 74 -8.00 10.46 -6.62
CA ASP A 74 -8.90 9.31 -6.71
C ASP A 74 -8.41 8.31 -7.75
N ILE A 75 -7.85 8.79 -8.87
CA ILE A 75 -7.22 7.93 -9.87
C ILE A 75 -6.03 7.19 -9.26
N ALA A 76 -5.16 7.91 -8.55
CA ALA A 76 -4.01 7.32 -7.88
C ALA A 76 -4.43 6.30 -6.80
N LEU A 77 -5.45 6.62 -6.00
CA LEU A 77 -6.02 5.73 -4.99
C LEU A 77 -6.59 4.46 -5.61
N MET A 78 -7.37 4.58 -6.68
CA MET A 78 -7.99 3.43 -7.36
C MET A 78 -6.92 2.51 -7.97
N ALA A 79 -5.87 3.09 -8.56
CA ALA A 79 -4.76 2.32 -9.12
C ALA A 79 -3.94 1.59 -8.04
N ALA A 80 -3.54 2.31 -6.97
CA ALA A 80 -2.81 1.71 -5.86
C ALA A 80 -3.64 0.66 -5.10
N GLY A 81 -4.92 0.97 -4.84
CA GLY A 81 -5.87 0.06 -4.19
C GLY A 81 -6.16 -1.19 -5.03
N GLY A 82 -6.34 -1.03 -6.33
CA GLY A 82 -6.49 -2.16 -7.26
C GLY A 82 -5.26 -3.05 -7.28
N ALA A 83 -4.06 -2.46 -7.28
CA ALA A 83 -2.81 -3.22 -7.17
C ALA A 83 -2.71 -3.97 -5.83
N MET A 84 -3.14 -3.38 -4.72
CA MET A 84 -3.20 -4.06 -3.42
C MET A 84 -4.16 -5.25 -3.42
N LEU A 85 -5.35 -5.11 -4.02
CA LEU A 85 -6.27 -6.23 -4.21
C LEU A 85 -5.63 -7.33 -5.08
N GLY A 86 -4.87 -6.94 -6.11
CA GLY A 86 -4.09 -7.86 -6.93
C GLY A 86 -3.02 -8.62 -6.14
N VAL A 87 -2.27 -7.94 -5.26
CA VAL A 87 -1.32 -8.56 -4.33
C VAL A 87 -2.02 -9.58 -3.44
N MET A 88 -3.13 -9.18 -2.81
CA MET A 88 -3.92 -10.04 -1.95
C MET A 88 -4.42 -11.30 -2.67
N GLN A 89 -4.98 -11.13 -3.88
CA GLN A 89 -5.48 -12.24 -4.69
C GLN A 89 -4.34 -13.18 -5.15
N MET A 90 -3.19 -12.62 -5.53
CA MET A 90 -2.03 -13.40 -5.96
C MET A 90 -1.47 -14.24 -4.80
N LEU A 91 -1.39 -13.67 -3.60
CA LEU A 91 -0.89 -14.38 -2.42
C LEU A 91 -1.89 -15.42 -1.88
N ASP A 92 -3.20 -15.17 -2.00
CA ASP A 92 -4.23 -16.15 -1.67
C ASP A 92 -4.19 -17.36 -2.62
N ALA A 93 -4.03 -17.11 -3.93
CA ALA A 93 -3.97 -18.15 -4.95
C ALA A 93 -2.66 -18.96 -4.94
N ASN A 94 -1.57 -18.41 -4.41
CA ASN A 94 -0.24 -19.00 -4.45
C ASN A 94 0.40 -19.00 -3.03
N PRO A 95 0.06 -19.99 -2.16
CA PRO A 95 0.51 -20.05 -0.77
C PRO A 95 2.02 -20.10 -0.56
N GLU A 96 2.76 -20.59 -1.55
CA GLU A 96 4.21 -20.75 -1.54
C GLU A 96 4.99 -19.44 -1.78
N LEU A 97 4.33 -18.40 -2.29
CA LEU A 97 4.98 -17.12 -2.53
C LEU A 97 5.32 -16.39 -1.24
N ASP A 98 6.51 -15.78 -1.22
CA ASP A 98 6.91 -14.84 -0.17
C ASP A 98 6.10 -13.54 -0.28
N ALA A 99 5.21 -13.32 0.69
CA ALA A 99 4.36 -12.13 0.73
C ALA A 99 5.14 -10.82 0.89
N GLY A 100 6.26 -10.84 1.61
CA GLY A 100 7.13 -9.68 1.73
C GLY A 100 7.76 -9.32 0.40
N ALA A 101 8.33 -10.32 -0.29
CA ALA A 101 8.95 -10.12 -1.60
C ALA A 101 7.95 -9.66 -2.68
N VAL A 102 6.73 -10.20 -2.68
CA VAL A 102 5.66 -9.76 -3.60
C VAL A 102 5.23 -8.33 -3.28
N ALA A 103 4.96 -8.03 -2.01
CA ALA A 103 4.53 -6.69 -1.60
C ALA A 103 5.59 -5.62 -1.92
N ASP A 104 6.87 -5.92 -1.72
CA ASP A 104 7.97 -5.00 -2.02
C ASP A 104 8.09 -4.74 -3.53
N GLN A 105 7.96 -5.79 -4.35
CA GLN A 105 7.97 -5.65 -5.80
C GLN A 105 6.80 -4.82 -6.35
N PHE A 106 5.61 -4.97 -5.78
CA PHE A 106 4.47 -4.13 -6.14
C PHE A 106 4.67 -2.70 -5.65
N ALA A 107 5.17 -2.49 -4.43
CA ALA A 107 5.42 -1.15 -3.89
C ALA A 107 6.35 -0.34 -4.79
N VAL A 108 7.46 -0.93 -5.27
CA VAL A 108 8.36 -0.26 -6.24
C VAL A 108 7.63 0.17 -7.51
N ARG A 109 6.76 -0.69 -8.06
CA ARG A 109 6.01 -0.39 -9.29
C ARG A 109 4.97 0.72 -9.07
N ILE A 110 4.30 0.72 -7.93
CA ILE A 110 3.28 1.72 -7.61
C ILE A 110 3.91 3.07 -7.27
N LEU A 111 5.04 3.11 -6.55
CA LEU A 111 5.79 4.35 -6.35
C LEU A 111 6.20 4.97 -7.70
N ARG A 112 6.67 4.15 -8.64
CA ARG A 112 7.01 4.61 -10.00
C ARG A 112 5.80 5.14 -10.76
N MET A 113 4.65 4.49 -10.62
CA MET A 113 3.40 4.98 -11.19
C MET A 113 2.98 6.34 -10.59
N LEU A 114 3.30 6.57 -9.31
CA LEU A 114 3.08 7.82 -8.61
C LEU A 114 4.17 8.88 -8.89
N GLY A 115 5.06 8.68 -9.87
CA GLY A 115 6.07 9.67 -10.28
C GLY A 115 7.43 9.53 -9.60
N ILE A 116 7.61 8.57 -8.69
CA ILE A 116 8.91 8.34 -8.04
C ILE A 116 9.90 7.72 -9.03
N SER A 117 11.13 8.24 -9.07
CA SER A 117 12.17 7.68 -9.93
C SER A 117 12.45 6.21 -9.60
N ALA A 118 12.95 5.44 -10.58
CA ALA A 118 13.20 4.01 -10.38
C ALA A 118 14.19 3.73 -9.24
N ASP A 119 15.28 4.51 -9.17
CA ASP A 119 16.34 4.35 -8.17
C ASP A 119 15.83 4.69 -6.77
N GLU A 120 15.06 5.77 -6.66
CA GLU A 120 14.46 6.18 -5.39
C GLU A 120 13.38 5.20 -4.91
N ALA A 121 12.50 4.75 -5.80
CA ALA A 121 11.49 3.75 -5.47
C ALA A 121 12.12 2.44 -4.96
N ALA A 122 13.24 2.02 -5.57
CA ALA A 122 14.01 0.88 -5.11
C ALA A 122 14.63 1.13 -3.72
N ALA A 123 15.22 2.31 -3.50
CA ALA A 123 15.82 2.68 -2.21
C ALA A 123 14.77 2.70 -1.08
N LEU A 124 13.60 3.31 -1.32
CA LEU A 124 12.48 3.34 -0.36
C LEU A 124 11.98 1.95 0.03
N CYS A 125 12.11 0.96 -0.86
CA CYS A 125 11.70 -0.42 -0.60
C CYS A 125 12.84 -1.32 -0.13
N ALA A 126 14.10 -0.87 -0.15
CA ALA A 126 15.27 -1.66 0.25
C ALA A 126 15.46 -1.73 1.77
N THR A 127 14.88 -0.79 2.52
CA THR A 127 14.90 -0.81 3.99
C THR A 127 13.99 -1.90 4.52
N ALA A 128 14.40 -2.57 5.60
CA ALA A 128 13.54 -3.51 6.30
C ALA A 128 12.32 -2.74 6.83
N PRO A 129 11.09 -3.16 6.50
CA PRO A 129 9.91 -2.46 7.00
C PRO A 129 9.81 -2.70 8.52
N PRO A 130 9.22 -1.77 9.28
CA PRO A 130 8.93 -1.99 10.69
C PRO A 130 8.11 -3.28 10.87
N MET A 131 8.29 -4.00 11.98
CA MET A 131 7.51 -5.23 12.20
C MET A 131 6.01 -4.93 12.30
N VAL A 132 5.18 -5.80 11.72
CA VAL A 132 3.71 -5.67 11.83
C VAL A 132 3.33 -6.05 13.26
N PRO A 133 2.69 -5.16 14.05
CA PRO A 133 2.21 -5.52 15.38
C PRO A 133 1.14 -6.61 15.25
N GLU A 134 1.11 -7.55 16.19
CA GLU A 134 0.07 -8.56 16.25
C GLU A 134 -1.28 -7.88 16.53
N LEU A 135 -2.29 -8.19 15.73
CA LEU A 135 -3.67 -7.80 16.05
C LEU A 135 -4.10 -8.57 17.31
N PRO A 136 -4.69 -7.90 18.32
CA PRO A 136 -5.23 -8.58 19.49
C PRO A 136 -6.39 -9.52 19.16
#